data_AF-A0A0F9S3S8-F1
#
_entry.id   AF-A0A0F9S3S8-F1
#
_cell.length_a   1.000
_cell.length_b   1.000
_cell.length_c   1.000
_cell.angle_alpha   90.00
_cell.angle_beta   90.00
_cell.angle_gamma   90.00
#
_symmetry.space_group_name_H-M   'P 1'
#
loop_
_entity.id
_entity.type
_entity.pdbx_description
1 polymer ?
#
loop_
_entity_poly.entity_id
_entity_poly.type
_entity_poly.pdbx_seq_one_letter_code
_entity_poly.pdbx_strand_id
1 'polypeptide(L)'
;MSRVRRLILGTAVTAVVATGAAFFSAAPSWRTLPEGTGVVKLSFTHGGARNCRQLDAEELARLPANMRKREICDRERAALRLELDIDGEPALRAELSPSGLAGDGPARVYKRFPLGAGDHEIAVRLADTGRADGFDYEAARRVNLAAEQNLVIDFRAEQGGFVFN
;
A
#
# COMPACT_ATOMS: atom_id res chain seq x y z
N MET A 1 64.03 9.95 22.61
CA MET A 1 63.43 9.91 21.25
C MET A 1 62.20 8.98 21.10
N SER A 2 61.75 8.25 22.14
CA SER A 2 60.67 7.25 22.00
C SER A 2 59.24 7.74 22.22
N ARG A 3 58.99 8.72 23.09
CA ARG A 3 57.64 9.24 23.39
C ARG A 3 57.06 10.11 22.29
N VAL A 4 57.86 11.02 21.72
CA VAL A 4 57.45 11.91 20.62
C VAL A 4 57.06 11.09 19.38
N ARG A 5 57.85 10.06 19.01
CA ARG A 5 57.50 9.15 17.91
C ARG A 5 56.19 8.40 18.16
N ARG A 6 55.92 7.94 19.39
CA ARG A 6 54.66 7.27 19.74
C ARG A 6 53.46 8.22 19.67
N LEU A 7 53.63 9.47 20.12
CA LEU A 7 52.59 10.49 20.02
C LEU A 7 52.28 10.83 18.56
N ILE A 8 53.31 11.06 17.74
CA ILE A 8 53.13 11.33 16.30
C ILE A 8 52.42 10.16 15.61
N LEU A 9 52.84 8.92 15.88
CA LEU A 9 52.23 7.74 15.28
C LEU A 9 50.78 7.55 15.76
N GLY A 10 50.52 7.73 17.05
CA GLY A 10 49.16 7.62 17.61
C GLY A 10 48.22 8.66 17.01
N THR A 11 48.65 9.92 16.94
CA THR A 11 47.87 10.99 16.30
C THR A 11 47.63 10.70 14.82
N ALA A 12 48.64 10.20 14.09
CA ALA A 12 48.49 9.85 12.68
C ALA A 12 47.45 8.74 12.48
N VAL A 13 47.50 7.68 13.29
CA VAL A 13 46.51 6.58 13.23
C VAL A 13 45.11 7.09 13.54
N THR A 14 44.95 7.87 14.62
CA THR A 14 43.65 8.45 14.98
C THR A 14 43.12 9.37 13.88
N ALA A 15 43.97 10.19 13.28
CA ALA A 15 43.58 11.09 12.20
C ALA A 15 43.12 10.30 10.95
N VAL A 16 43.82 9.22 10.59
CA VAL A 16 43.42 8.36 9.47
C VAL A 16 42.05 7.72 9.73
N VAL A 17 41.85 7.16 10.92
CA VAL A 17 40.57 6.53 11.29
C VAL A 17 39.43 7.56 11.30
N ALA A 18 39.65 8.72 11.93
CA ALA A 18 38.64 9.78 12.01
C ALA A 18 38.28 10.32 10.62
N THR A 19 39.27 10.50 9.74
CA THR A 19 39.05 10.98 8.37
C THR A 19 38.31 9.93 7.54
N GLY A 20 38.67 8.65 7.66
CA GLY A 20 37.98 7.56 6.99
C GLY A 20 36.52 7.47 7.43
N ALA A 21 36.26 7.52 8.74
CA ALA A 21 34.91 7.52 9.27
C ALA A 21 34.10 8.74 8.78
N ALA A 22 34.69 9.94 8.78
CA ALA A 22 34.03 11.14 8.26
C ALA A 22 33.70 11.02 6.76
N PHE A 23 34.64 10.52 5.96
CA PHE A 23 34.45 10.34 4.52
C PHE A 23 33.35 9.31 4.22
N PHE A 24 33.42 8.12 4.81
CA PHE A 24 32.46 7.06 4.54
C PHE A 24 31.08 7.27 5.19
N SER A 25 30.99 8.17 6.18
CA SER A 25 29.70 8.63 6.71
C SER A 25 28.97 9.55 5.74
N ALA A 26 29.69 10.29 4.89
CA ALA A 26 29.12 11.25 3.94
C ALA A 26 29.11 10.77 2.47
N ALA A 27 29.97 9.80 2.11
CA ALA A 27 30.17 9.35 0.73
C ALA A 27 30.51 7.85 0.62
N PRO A 28 30.12 7.17 -0.47
CA PRO A 28 29.23 7.67 -1.52
C PRO A 28 27.79 7.83 -1.02
N SER A 29 27.07 8.82 -1.56
CA SER A 29 25.66 9.00 -1.24
C SER A 29 24.86 7.79 -1.73
N TRP A 30 24.27 7.03 -0.81
CA TRP A 30 23.33 5.98 -1.17
C TRP A 30 21.96 6.58 -1.50
N ARG A 31 21.41 6.26 -2.68
CA ARG A 31 20.04 6.64 -3.05
C ARG A 31 19.20 5.41 -3.27
N THR A 32 17.99 5.44 -2.71
CA THR A 32 17.01 4.35 -2.87
C THR A 32 16.21 4.50 -4.16
N LEU A 33 16.21 5.70 -4.76
CA LEU A 33 15.48 6.04 -5.98
C LEU A 33 16.41 6.67 -7.00
N PRO A 34 16.20 6.44 -8.31
CA PRO A 34 16.88 7.18 -9.36
C PRO A 34 16.68 8.69 -9.20
N GLU A 35 17.65 9.48 -9.65
CA GLU A 35 17.55 10.94 -9.61
C GLU A 35 16.33 11.43 -10.41
N GLY A 36 15.64 12.44 -9.88
CA GLY A 36 14.48 13.01 -10.55
C GLY A 36 13.24 12.10 -10.57
N THR A 37 13.19 11.06 -9.73
CA THR A 37 12.02 10.19 -9.61
C THR A 37 11.35 10.28 -8.26
N GLY A 38 10.02 10.24 -8.24
CA GLY A 38 9.21 9.97 -7.05
C GLY A 38 8.64 8.55 -7.10
N VAL A 39 7.90 8.16 -6.07
CA VAL A 39 7.22 6.85 -6.03
C VAL A 39 5.76 7.02 -5.63
N VAL A 40 4.88 6.46 -6.44
CA VAL A 40 3.48 6.20 -6.05
C VAL A 40 3.40 4.80 -5.46
N LYS A 41 2.81 4.66 -4.27
CA LYS A 41 2.62 3.39 -3.58
C LYS A 41 1.14 3.11 -3.43
N LEU A 42 0.68 1.97 -3.91
CA LEU A 42 -0.68 1.49 -3.64
C LEU A 42 -0.60 0.47 -2.51
N SER A 43 -1.18 0.79 -1.35
CA SER A 43 -1.03 -0.03 -0.15
C SER A 43 -2.28 0.02 0.71
N PHE A 44 -3.01 -1.08 0.78
CA PHE A 44 -4.14 -1.21 1.72
C PHE A 44 -4.40 -2.66 2.10
N THR A 45 -5.15 -2.83 3.18
CA THR A 45 -5.75 -4.10 3.62
C THR A 45 -7.24 -3.89 3.71
N HIS A 46 -8.02 -4.60 2.89
CA HIS A 46 -9.47 -4.45 2.84
C HIS A 46 -10.14 -5.82 2.70
N GLY A 47 -11.26 -5.99 3.38
CA GLY A 47 -12.04 -7.21 3.29
C GLY A 47 -13.20 -7.01 2.33
N GLY A 48 -13.24 -7.82 1.27
CA GLY A 48 -14.37 -7.90 0.34
C GLY A 48 -15.72 -7.95 1.03
N ALA A 49 -16.74 -7.41 0.38
CA ALA A 49 -18.11 -7.54 0.84
C ALA A 49 -18.48 -9.02 0.99
N ARG A 50 -19.31 -9.31 1.98
CA ARG A 50 -19.84 -10.66 2.18
C ARG A 50 -21.13 -10.78 1.40
N ASN A 51 -21.37 -11.96 0.84
CA ASN A 51 -22.65 -12.27 0.24
C ASN A 51 -23.67 -12.46 1.38
N CYS A 52 -24.63 -11.54 1.47
CA CYS A 52 -25.62 -11.52 2.53
C CYS A 52 -27.03 -11.59 1.93
N ARG A 53 -27.87 -12.46 2.48
CA ARG A 53 -29.29 -12.54 2.14
C ARG A 53 -30.17 -12.20 3.33
N GLN A 54 -31.26 -11.51 3.06
CA GLN A 54 -32.32 -11.30 4.04
C GLN A 54 -33.11 -12.59 4.24
N LEU A 55 -33.51 -12.85 5.48
CA LEU A 55 -34.43 -13.93 5.85
C LEU A 55 -35.86 -13.42 5.76
N ASP A 56 -36.76 -14.23 5.23
CA ASP A 56 -38.18 -13.89 5.25
C ASP A 56 -38.79 -14.08 6.66
N ALA A 57 -40.01 -13.58 6.86
CA ALA A 57 -40.68 -13.64 8.16
C ALA A 57 -41.01 -15.08 8.61
N GLU A 58 -41.20 -16.01 7.66
CA GLU A 58 -41.54 -17.40 7.94
C GLU A 58 -40.30 -18.19 8.38
N GLU A 59 -39.19 -18.04 7.67
CA GLU A 59 -37.85 -18.53 8.01
C GLU A 59 -37.43 -18.00 9.38
N LEU A 60 -37.65 -16.72 9.65
CA LEU A 60 -37.33 -16.10 10.94
C LEU A 60 -38.18 -16.69 12.08
N ALA A 61 -39.46 -16.95 11.84
CA ALA A 61 -40.36 -17.54 12.83
C ALA A 61 -39.94 -18.97 13.23
N ARG A 62 -39.37 -19.73 12.28
CA ARG A 62 -38.83 -21.08 12.53
C ARG A 62 -37.57 -21.08 13.40
N LEU A 63 -36.87 -19.96 13.50
CA LEU A 63 -35.68 -19.83 14.36
C LEU A 63 -36.07 -19.57 15.83
N PRO A 64 -35.30 -20.11 16.80
CA PRO A 64 -35.42 -19.74 18.21
C PRO A 64 -35.26 -18.23 18.42
N ALA A 65 -35.96 -17.65 19.40
CA ALA A 65 -36.02 -16.20 19.60
C ALA A 65 -34.63 -15.52 19.72
N ASN A 66 -33.65 -16.20 20.32
CA ASN A 66 -32.28 -15.70 20.48
C ASN A 66 -31.40 -15.83 19.21
N MET A 67 -31.88 -16.51 18.17
CA MET A 67 -31.15 -16.75 16.92
C MET A 67 -31.76 -16.03 15.70
N ARG A 68 -32.85 -15.28 15.88
CA ARG A 68 -33.54 -14.53 14.82
C ARG A 68 -32.74 -13.29 14.38
N LYS A 69 -31.79 -13.47 13.47
CA LYS A 69 -31.12 -12.38 12.75
C LYS A 69 -31.87 -12.09 11.45
N ARG A 70 -31.97 -10.83 11.04
CA ARG A 70 -32.65 -10.46 9.78
C ARG A 70 -31.87 -10.87 8.53
N GLU A 71 -30.56 -11.06 8.68
CA GLU A 71 -29.64 -11.34 7.58
C GLU A 71 -28.71 -12.50 7.92
N ILE A 72 -28.46 -13.36 6.93
CA ILE A 72 -27.44 -14.39 6.97
C ILE A 72 -26.41 -14.06 5.90
N CYS A 73 -25.13 -14.02 6.30
CA CYS A 73 -24.01 -13.79 5.40
C CYS A 73 -23.12 -15.02 5.33
N ASP A 74 -22.64 -15.32 4.13
CA ASP A 74 -21.62 -16.33 3.90
C ASP A 74 -20.35 -15.99 4.68
N ARG A 75 -19.62 -17.02 5.12
CA ARG A 75 -18.36 -16.83 5.84
C ARG A 75 -17.30 -16.20 4.95
N GLU A 76 -17.22 -16.67 3.72
CA GLU A 76 -16.26 -16.22 2.71
C GLU A 76 -16.53 -14.77 2.30
N ARG A 77 -15.46 -14.05 1.98
CA ARG A 77 -15.50 -12.69 1.44
C ARG A 77 -15.31 -12.72 -0.08
N ALA A 78 -15.91 -11.76 -0.77
CA ALA A 78 -15.66 -11.58 -2.18
C ALA A 78 -14.17 -11.28 -2.46
N ALA A 79 -13.68 -11.76 -3.60
CA ALA A 79 -12.41 -11.31 -4.15
C ALA A 79 -12.52 -9.84 -4.59
N LEU A 80 -11.45 -9.08 -4.41
CA LEU A 80 -11.39 -7.69 -4.84
C LEU A 80 -10.83 -7.61 -6.25
N ARG A 81 -11.47 -6.85 -7.15
CA ARG A 81 -10.88 -6.51 -8.45
C ARG A 81 -10.37 -5.07 -8.42
N LEU A 82 -9.06 -4.91 -8.58
CA LEU A 82 -8.33 -3.67 -8.43
C LEU A 82 -7.70 -3.26 -9.76
N GLU A 83 -7.93 -2.02 -10.15
CA GLU A 83 -7.32 -1.40 -11.33
C GLU A 83 -6.64 -0.10 -10.95
N LEU A 84 -5.45 0.13 -11.52
CA LEU A 84 -4.71 1.38 -11.43
C LEU A 84 -4.23 1.77 -12.83
N ASP A 85 -4.55 2.98 -13.25
CA ASP A 85 -4.02 3.63 -14.43
C ASP A 85 -3.14 4.81 -14.01
N ILE A 86 -2.02 4.97 -14.71
CA ILE A 86 -1.10 6.10 -14.55
C ILE A 86 -0.94 6.71 -15.94
N ASP A 87 -1.26 7.99 -16.07
CA ASP A 87 -1.20 8.75 -17.33
C ASP A 87 -2.02 8.11 -18.46
N GLY A 88 -3.16 7.50 -18.11
CA GLY A 88 -4.05 6.81 -19.05
C GLY A 88 -3.64 5.38 -19.40
N GLU A 89 -2.45 4.95 -18.98
CA GLU A 89 -1.93 3.61 -19.25
C GLU A 89 -2.16 2.65 -18.06
N PRO A 90 -2.52 1.38 -18.31
CA PRO A 90 -2.78 0.41 -17.25
C PRO A 90 -1.49 0.04 -16.51
N ALA A 91 -1.36 0.52 -15.26
CA ALA A 91 -0.23 0.24 -14.38
C ALA A 91 -0.43 -1.03 -13.52
N LEU A 92 -1.66 -1.32 -13.13
CA LEU A 92 -2.03 -2.54 -12.40
C LEU A 92 -3.43 -3.01 -12.78
N ARG A 93 -3.57 -4.31 -12.97
CA ARG A 93 -4.84 -5.05 -12.97
C ARG A 93 -4.63 -6.26 -12.09
N ALA A 94 -5.40 -6.37 -11.01
CA ALA A 94 -5.21 -7.42 -10.03
C ALA A 94 -6.54 -7.91 -9.48
N GLU A 95 -6.63 -9.23 -9.29
CA GLU A 95 -7.66 -9.85 -8.48
C GLU A 95 -7.03 -10.29 -7.15
N LEU A 96 -7.59 -9.80 -6.04
CA LEU A 96 -7.07 -10.05 -4.69
C LEU A 96 -8.05 -10.96 -3.95
N SER A 97 -7.69 -12.25 -3.87
CA SER A 97 -8.47 -13.23 -3.12
C SER A 97 -8.43 -12.92 -1.61
N PRO A 98 -9.51 -13.23 -0.86
CA PRO A 98 -9.51 -13.12 0.59
C PRO A 98 -8.44 -14.03 1.22
N SER A 99 -7.94 -13.65 2.40
CA SER A 99 -6.94 -14.46 3.11
C SER A 99 -7.57 -15.40 4.12
N GLY A 100 -6.76 -16.31 4.67
CA GLY A 100 -7.19 -17.28 5.69
C GLY A 100 -7.71 -18.58 5.09
N LEU A 101 -7.65 -19.66 5.89
CA LEU A 101 -8.03 -21.01 5.45
C LEU A 101 -9.51 -21.13 5.05
N ALA A 102 -10.35 -20.24 5.59
CA ALA A 102 -11.79 -20.21 5.33
C ALA A 102 -12.21 -19.04 4.41
N GLY A 103 -11.27 -18.33 3.79
CA GLY A 103 -11.57 -17.21 2.87
C GLY A 103 -12.28 -16.02 3.52
N ASP A 104 -12.15 -15.83 4.84
CA ASP A 104 -12.86 -14.80 5.61
C ASP A 104 -11.97 -13.62 6.02
N GLY A 105 -10.67 -13.74 5.77
CA GLY A 105 -9.67 -12.72 6.03
C GLY A 105 -9.61 -11.64 4.94
N PRO A 106 -8.98 -10.49 5.23
CA PRO A 106 -8.88 -9.39 4.29
C PRO A 106 -7.89 -9.70 3.17
N ALA A 107 -8.14 -9.11 2.01
CA ALA A 107 -7.17 -9.02 0.92
C ALA A 107 -6.17 -7.89 1.20
N ARG A 108 -4.95 -8.00 0.65
CA ARG A 108 -3.86 -7.04 0.85
C ARG A 108 -3.18 -6.75 -0.47
N VAL A 109 -2.78 -5.50 -0.67
CA VAL A 109 -1.94 -5.10 -1.79
C VAL A 109 -0.83 -4.17 -1.31
N TYR A 110 0.36 -4.35 -1.88
CA TYR A 110 1.46 -3.41 -1.77
C TYR A 110 2.21 -3.39 -3.10
N LYS A 111 2.11 -2.28 -3.83
CA LYS A 111 2.80 -2.06 -5.11
C LYS A 111 3.43 -0.68 -5.13
N ARG A 112 4.58 -0.57 -5.80
CA ARG A 112 5.37 0.67 -5.93
C ARG A 112 5.56 0.96 -7.41
N PHE A 113 5.33 2.21 -7.80
CA PHE A 113 5.46 2.71 -9.15
C PHE A 113 6.41 3.90 -9.11
N PRO A 114 7.71 3.71 -9.39
CA PRO A 114 8.63 4.82 -9.57
C PRO A 114 8.25 5.58 -10.85
N LEU A 115 8.04 6.89 -10.72
CA LEU A 115 7.67 7.78 -11.82
C LEU A 115 8.66 8.95 -11.87
N GLY A 116 8.81 9.57 -13.05
CA GLY A 116 9.52 10.83 -13.16
C GLY A 116 8.89 11.90 -12.26
N ALA A 117 9.66 12.88 -11.81
CA ALA A 117 9.09 14.03 -11.12
C ALA A 117 8.26 14.87 -12.13
N GLY A 118 7.06 15.29 -11.75
CA GLY A 118 6.16 16.01 -12.62
C GLY A 118 4.68 15.75 -12.34
N ASP A 119 3.83 16.22 -13.25
CA ASP A 119 2.39 16.00 -13.18
C ASP A 119 2.03 14.61 -13.71
N HIS A 120 1.25 13.86 -12.92
CA HIS A 120 0.73 12.56 -13.29
C HIS A 120 -0.77 12.50 -13.07
N GLU A 121 -1.47 11.80 -13.96
CA GLU A 121 -2.88 11.48 -13.79
C GLU A 121 -3.02 10.05 -13.27
N ILE A 122 -3.61 9.90 -12.08
CA ILE A 122 -3.76 8.60 -11.43
C ILE A 122 -5.24 8.30 -11.32
N ALA A 123 -5.68 7.19 -11.91
CA ALA A 123 -7.02 6.66 -11.76
C ALA A 123 -6.97 5.28 -11.10
N VAL A 124 -7.72 5.08 -10.03
CA VAL A 124 -7.75 3.83 -9.27
C VAL A 124 -9.20 3.39 -9.06
N ARG A 125 -9.46 2.10 -9.26
CA ARG A 125 -10.81 1.52 -9.22
C ARG A 125 -10.81 0.21 -8.44
N LEU A 126 -11.85 -0.01 -7.64
CA LEU A 126 -12.01 -1.21 -6.81
C LEU A 126 -13.43 -1.75 -6.93
N ALA A 127 -13.57 -3.02 -7.30
CA ALA A 127 -14.80 -3.79 -7.10
C ALA A 127 -14.65 -4.58 -5.80
N ASP A 128 -15.55 -4.32 -4.86
CA ASP A 128 -15.57 -4.86 -3.50
C ASP A 128 -16.59 -6.00 -3.34
N THR A 129 -17.57 -6.04 -4.23
CA THR A 129 -18.74 -6.95 -4.14
C THR A 129 -18.61 -8.23 -4.95
N GLY A 130 -17.44 -8.53 -5.53
CA GLY A 130 -17.23 -9.73 -6.36
C GLY A 130 -17.98 -9.73 -7.70
N ARG A 131 -18.52 -8.57 -8.10
CA ARG A 131 -19.22 -8.43 -9.39
C ARG A 131 -18.27 -8.52 -10.58
N ALA A 132 -18.76 -9.12 -11.66
CA ALA A 132 -18.03 -9.22 -12.92
C ALA A 132 -17.80 -7.84 -13.56
N ASP A 133 -18.81 -6.96 -13.51
CA ASP A 133 -18.81 -5.69 -14.23
C ASP A 133 -18.95 -4.48 -13.29
N GLY A 134 -18.27 -3.38 -13.62
CA GLY A 134 -18.28 -2.13 -12.87
C GLY A 134 -17.38 -2.12 -11.63
N PHE A 135 -17.35 -0.99 -10.93
CA PHE A 135 -16.55 -0.77 -9.72
C PHE A 135 -17.43 -0.15 -8.63
N ASP A 136 -17.14 -0.50 -7.38
CA ASP A 136 -17.83 0.04 -6.20
C ASP A 136 -17.19 1.37 -5.77
N TYR A 137 -15.88 1.51 -6.00
CA TYR A 137 -15.12 2.72 -5.68
C TYR A 137 -14.23 3.10 -6.84
N GLU A 138 -14.23 4.39 -7.17
CA GLU A 138 -13.38 4.96 -8.20
C GLU A 138 -12.83 6.31 -7.73
N ALA A 139 -11.57 6.57 -8.01
CA ALA A 139 -10.96 7.87 -7.77
C ALA A 139 -9.99 8.22 -8.90
N ALA A 140 -10.05 9.45 -9.39
CA ALA A 140 -9.10 10.01 -10.33
C ALA A 140 -8.53 11.32 -9.77
N ARG A 141 -7.21 11.46 -9.76
CA ARG A 141 -6.51 12.64 -9.24
C ARG A 141 -5.32 12.97 -10.14
N ARG A 142 -5.18 14.25 -10.48
CA ARG A 142 -3.90 14.79 -10.96
C ARG A 142 -3.03 15.12 -9.76
N VAL A 143 -1.79 14.64 -9.75
CA VAL A 143 -0.83 14.87 -8.69
C VAL A 143 0.45 15.44 -9.27
N ASN A 144 1.06 16.41 -8.58
CA ASN A 144 2.41 16.86 -8.88
C ASN A 144 3.38 16.09 -7.97
N LEU A 145 4.15 15.18 -8.54
CA LEU A 145 5.08 14.32 -7.82
C LEU A 145 6.47 14.94 -7.84
N ALA A 146 6.98 15.34 -6.68
CA ALA A 146 8.33 15.84 -6.53
C ALA A 146 9.36 14.69 -6.55
N ALA A 147 10.62 15.02 -6.89
CA ALA A 147 11.72 14.05 -6.80
C ALA A 147 11.89 13.56 -5.35
N GLU A 148 12.14 12.26 -5.20
CA GLU A 148 12.26 11.55 -3.92
C GLU A 148 10.98 11.54 -3.06
N GLN A 149 9.86 12.09 -3.57
CA GLN A 149 8.56 12.04 -2.89
C GLN A 149 8.01 10.61 -2.88
N ASN A 150 7.37 10.25 -1.78
CA ASN A 150 6.57 9.03 -1.67
C ASN A 150 5.11 9.41 -1.54
N LEU A 151 4.34 9.28 -2.62
CA LEU A 151 2.88 9.41 -2.58
C LEU A 151 2.28 8.03 -2.27
N VAL A 152 1.36 7.96 -1.31
CA VAL A 152 0.68 6.73 -0.90
C VAL A 152 -0.81 6.82 -1.22
N ILE A 153 -1.30 5.84 -1.96
CA ILE A 153 -2.71 5.57 -2.21
C ILE A 153 -3.14 4.47 -1.25
N ASP A 154 -3.92 4.85 -0.24
CA ASP A 154 -4.58 3.96 0.72
C ASP A 154 -6.07 3.80 0.34
N PHE A 155 -6.75 2.84 0.96
CA PHE A 155 -8.18 2.62 0.78
C PHE A 155 -8.90 2.49 2.11
N ARG A 156 -9.94 3.31 2.30
CA ARG A 156 -10.77 3.35 3.49
C ARG A 156 -12.24 3.51 3.10
N ALA A 157 -12.97 2.39 3.06
CA ALA A 157 -14.40 2.40 2.72
C ALA A 157 -15.21 3.38 3.61
N GLU A 158 -14.89 3.46 4.90
CA GLU A 158 -15.54 4.38 5.86
C GLU A 158 -15.32 5.87 5.54
N GLN A 159 -14.25 6.21 4.80
CA GLN A 159 -13.95 7.58 4.38
C GLN A 159 -14.38 7.86 2.94
N GLY A 160 -15.14 6.95 2.32
CA GLY A 160 -15.63 7.09 0.96
C GLY A 160 -14.68 6.55 -0.11
N GLY A 161 -13.63 5.79 0.25
CA GLY A 161 -12.79 5.06 -0.71
C GLY A 161 -11.31 5.42 -0.64
N PHE A 162 -10.72 5.79 -1.79
CA PHE A 162 -9.28 5.99 -1.92
C PHE A 162 -8.79 7.30 -1.29
N VAL A 163 -7.66 7.23 -0.57
CA VAL A 163 -7.03 8.37 0.10
C VAL A 163 -5.60 8.53 -0.44
N PHE A 164 -5.26 9.74 -0.88
CA PHE A 164 -3.95 10.10 -1.43
C PHE A 164 -3.19 10.92 -0.39
N ASN A 165 -2.07 10.40 0.10
CA ASN A 165 -1.23 11.01 1.15
C ASN A 165 0.22 11.21 0.69
#